data_AF-A0A6P7RDK8-F1
#
_entry.id   AF-A0A6P7RDK8-F1
#
_cell.length_a   1.000
_cell.length_b   1.000
_cell.length_c   1.000
_cell.angle_alpha   90.00
_cell.angle_beta   90.00
_cell.angle_gamma   90.00
#
_symmetry.space_group_name_H-M   'P 1'
#
loop_
_entity.id
_entity.type
_entity.pdbx_description
1 polymer ?
#
loop_
_entity_poly.entity_id
_entity_poly.type
_entity_poly.pdbx_seq_one_letter_code
_entity_poly.pdbx_strand_id
1 'polypeptide(L)'
;MTSKIFKFFLTWWLTQQVTGLTGPVMLDMAPNAFDDQYEGCVEDMEKRAPQLLQEDFNMNEKLKLEWKKAEIKWKEIKNCMSYPQGFHDFHGTALVAYTGEIFRSFNEATREFKVNPGNFHYKAFHYYLTRALQLLSDQRCSAVYRDSPERKKSNFNCVYSGSTQAVKISSLESRESCASLFLVVLLGLLVQQLTLAEL
;
A
#
# COMPACT_ATOMS: atom_id res chain seq x y z
N MET A 1 -23.98 -20.90 47.10
CA MET A 1 -23.41 -21.70 46.00
C MET A 1 -23.25 -20.93 44.67
N THR A 2 -23.23 -19.59 44.68
CA THR A 2 -23.27 -18.76 43.44
C THR A 2 -21.96 -18.01 43.12
N SER A 3 -21.07 -17.84 44.11
CA SER A 3 -19.82 -17.06 43.95
C SER A 3 -18.73 -17.78 43.12
N LYS A 4 -18.65 -19.11 43.20
CA LYS A 4 -17.64 -19.89 42.43
C LYS A 4 -17.94 -19.94 40.94
N ILE A 5 -19.22 -20.00 40.58
CA ILE A 5 -19.71 -20.06 39.20
C ILE A 5 -19.45 -18.72 38.50
N PHE A 6 -19.73 -17.60 39.18
CA PHE A 6 -19.51 -16.25 38.64
C PHE A 6 -18.02 -15.95 38.38
N LYS A 7 -17.12 -16.41 39.25
CA LYS A 7 -15.67 -16.32 39.03
C LYS A 7 -15.21 -17.12 37.82
N PHE A 8 -15.77 -18.32 37.62
CA PHE A 8 -15.44 -19.17 36.49
C PHE A 8 -15.85 -18.53 35.16
N PHE A 9 -17.03 -17.92 35.09
CA PHE A 9 -17.48 -17.16 33.93
C PHE A 9 -16.63 -15.92 33.66
N LEU A 10 -16.23 -15.16 34.69
CA LEU A 10 -15.33 -14.01 34.50
C LEU A 10 -13.95 -14.43 33.98
N THR A 11 -13.36 -15.51 34.51
CA THR A 11 -12.06 -16.00 34.04
C THR A 11 -12.14 -16.61 32.65
N TRP A 12 -13.28 -17.23 32.30
CA TRP A 12 -13.52 -17.78 30.96
C TRP A 12 -13.78 -16.67 29.92
N TRP A 13 -14.42 -15.57 30.33
CA TRP A 13 -14.64 -14.40 29.48
C TRP A 13 -13.34 -13.61 29.24
N LEU A 14 -12.50 -13.46 30.28
CA LEU A 14 -11.18 -12.84 30.17
C LEU A 14 -10.21 -13.67 29.30
N THR A 15 -10.32 -15.01 29.29
CA THR A 15 -9.50 -15.85 28.41
C THR A 15 -9.96 -15.83 26.95
N GLN A 16 -11.24 -15.58 26.67
CA GLN A 16 -11.72 -15.32 25.30
C GLN A 16 -11.28 -13.96 24.75
N GLN A 17 -11.07 -12.95 25.59
CA GLN A 17 -10.51 -11.66 25.15
C GLN A 17 -9.00 -11.71 24.85
N VAL A 18 -8.26 -12.66 25.43
CA VAL A 18 -6.79 -12.80 25.25
C VAL A 18 -6.42 -13.74 24.10
N THR A 19 -7.40 -14.38 23.46
CA THR A 19 -7.20 -15.27 22.29
C THR A 19 -7.79 -14.70 21.01
N GLY A 20 -7.60 -13.40 20.79
CA GLY A 20 -7.58 -12.85 19.44
C GLY A 20 -6.44 -13.53 18.67
N LEU A 21 -6.79 -14.54 17.87
CA LEU A 21 -5.91 -15.36 17.06
C LEU A 21 -5.06 -14.52 16.10
N THR A 22 -3.91 -14.04 16.54
CA THR A 22 -2.80 -13.71 15.63
C THR A 22 -1.91 -14.95 15.53
N GLY A 23 -2.43 -15.96 14.84
CA GLY A 23 -1.61 -17.03 14.31
C GLY A 23 -0.60 -16.47 13.29
N PRO A 24 0.50 -17.19 13.00
CA PRO A 24 1.45 -16.76 11.99
C PRO A 24 0.73 -16.57 10.63
N VAL A 25 0.94 -15.41 9.99
CA VAL A 25 0.46 -15.17 8.62
C VAL A 25 1.31 -16.02 7.68
N MET A 26 0.67 -16.94 6.97
CA MET A 26 1.32 -17.79 5.96
C MET A 26 1.31 -17.04 4.62
N LEU A 27 2.43 -17.08 3.89
CA LEU A 27 2.47 -16.57 2.53
C LEU A 27 1.65 -17.49 1.62
N ASP A 28 0.81 -16.90 0.78
CA ASP A 28 0.09 -17.56 -0.29
C ASP A 28 0.20 -16.74 -1.60
N MET A 29 -0.82 -16.78 -2.45
CA MET A 29 -0.85 -16.10 -3.76
C MET A 29 -1.92 -14.97 -3.77
N ALA A 30 -2.28 -14.46 -2.59
CA ALA A 30 -3.51 -13.77 -2.21
C ALA A 30 -4.64 -13.95 -3.19
N PRO A 31 -5.34 -15.08 -3.08
CA PRO A 31 -6.56 -15.27 -3.85
C PRO A 31 -7.60 -14.18 -3.54
N ASN A 32 -7.50 -13.44 -2.43
CA ASN A 32 -8.49 -12.45 -2.00
C ASN A 32 -8.16 -11.00 -2.37
N ALA A 33 -7.00 -10.75 -2.95
CA ALA A 33 -6.53 -9.41 -3.29
C ALA A 33 -7.33 -8.74 -4.41
N PHE A 34 -7.29 -7.41 -4.43
CA PHE A 34 -7.50 -6.62 -5.64
C PHE A 34 -6.15 -6.37 -6.32
N ASP A 35 -5.95 -6.96 -7.48
CA ASP A 35 -4.66 -7.04 -8.19
C ASP A 35 -4.74 -6.54 -9.64
N ASP A 36 -5.71 -5.66 -9.94
CA ASP A 36 -5.97 -5.16 -11.28
C ASP A 36 -4.75 -4.40 -11.84
N GLN A 37 -4.26 -4.86 -13.00
CA GLN A 37 -3.15 -4.26 -13.74
C GLN A 37 -3.63 -3.27 -14.81
N TYR A 38 -4.94 -3.18 -15.02
CA TYR A 38 -5.60 -2.29 -15.98
C TYR A 38 -5.14 -2.50 -17.43
N GLU A 39 -4.78 -3.74 -17.78
CA GLU A 39 -4.39 -4.11 -19.13
C GLU A 39 -5.55 -3.92 -20.11
N GLY A 40 -5.30 -3.19 -21.21
CA GLY A 40 -6.31 -2.94 -22.24
C GLY A 40 -7.41 -1.93 -21.88
N CYS A 41 -7.42 -1.34 -20.68
CA CYS A 41 -8.46 -0.40 -20.25
C CYS A 41 -7.94 0.96 -19.73
N VAL A 42 -6.64 1.25 -19.93
CA VAL A 42 -6.00 2.50 -19.46
C VAL A 42 -6.76 3.74 -19.93
N GLU A 43 -7.07 3.86 -21.23
CA GLU A 43 -7.73 5.07 -21.74
C GLU A 43 -9.13 5.28 -21.12
N ASP A 44 -9.89 4.21 -20.93
CA ASP A 44 -11.21 4.27 -20.31
C ASP A 44 -11.12 4.56 -18.82
N MET A 45 -10.09 4.07 -18.15
CA MET A 45 -9.83 4.38 -16.75
C MET A 45 -9.38 5.81 -16.56
N GLU A 46 -8.52 6.38 -17.42
CA GLU A 46 -8.17 7.80 -17.34
C GLU A 46 -9.40 8.72 -17.45
N LYS A 47 -10.38 8.34 -18.27
CA LYS A 47 -11.64 9.10 -18.41
C LYS A 47 -12.55 8.98 -17.19
N ARG A 48 -12.61 7.80 -16.55
CA ARG A 48 -13.53 7.50 -15.44
C ARG A 48 -12.96 7.79 -14.06
N ALA A 49 -11.64 7.66 -13.89
CA ALA A 49 -10.95 7.78 -12.61
C ALA A 49 -11.23 9.10 -11.88
N PRO A 50 -11.38 10.28 -12.53
CA PRO A 50 -11.74 11.52 -11.83
C PRO A 50 -13.08 11.43 -11.09
N GLN A 51 -14.10 10.82 -11.71
CA GLN A 51 -15.39 10.63 -11.07
C GLN A 51 -15.30 9.58 -9.96
N LEU A 52 -14.65 8.45 -10.23
CA LEU A 52 -14.44 7.39 -9.23
C LEU A 52 -13.67 7.91 -8.00
N LEU A 53 -12.74 8.86 -8.18
CA LEU A 53 -12.00 9.47 -7.09
C LEU A 53 -12.92 10.32 -6.19
N GLN A 54 -13.88 11.04 -6.78
CA GLN A 54 -14.90 11.76 -6.01
C GLN A 54 -15.79 10.79 -5.22
N GLU A 55 -16.16 9.66 -5.82
CA GLU A 55 -16.93 8.61 -5.15
C GLU A 55 -16.15 7.98 -3.99
N ASP A 56 -14.87 7.67 -4.19
CA ASP A 56 -13.97 7.20 -3.14
C ASP A 56 -13.88 8.23 -2.01
N PHE A 57 -13.73 9.52 -2.30
CA PHE A 57 -13.70 10.59 -1.30
C PHE A 57 -15.00 10.73 -0.50
N ASN A 58 -16.15 10.53 -1.14
CA ASN A 58 -17.44 10.61 -0.48
C ASN A 58 -17.64 9.45 0.52
N MET A 59 -17.07 8.29 0.23
CA MET A 59 -17.16 7.11 1.08
C MET A 59 -15.99 6.99 2.07
N ASN A 60 -14.90 7.71 1.83
CA ASN A 60 -13.65 7.60 2.59
C ASN A 60 -13.03 8.98 2.87
N GLU A 61 -13.49 9.61 3.95
CA GLU A 61 -13.01 10.94 4.38
C GLU A 61 -11.51 10.92 4.75
N LYS A 62 -10.98 9.78 5.22
CA LYS A 62 -9.53 9.63 5.51
C LYS A 62 -8.71 9.74 4.23
N LEU A 63 -9.11 9.04 3.17
CA LEU A 63 -8.46 9.13 1.86
C LEU A 63 -8.54 10.57 1.32
N LYS A 64 -9.70 11.22 1.42
CA LYS A 64 -9.88 12.60 0.96
C LYS A 64 -8.96 13.59 1.67
N LEU A 65 -8.84 13.48 2.99
CA LEU A 65 -7.95 14.34 3.78
C LEU A 65 -6.49 14.08 3.41
N GLU A 66 -6.09 12.82 3.30
CA GLU A 66 -4.71 12.47 2.96
C GLU A 66 -4.35 12.87 1.53
N TRP A 67 -5.28 12.73 0.59
CA TRP A 67 -5.11 13.19 -0.78
C TRP A 67 -4.83 14.69 -0.85
N LYS A 68 -5.59 15.52 -0.12
CA LYS A 68 -5.35 16.98 -0.06
C LYS A 68 -3.95 17.32 0.46
N LYS A 69 -3.48 16.63 1.50
CA LYS A 69 -2.10 16.80 2.01
C LYS A 69 -1.08 16.42 0.94
N ALA A 70 -1.33 15.29 0.26
CA ALA A 70 -0.46 14.79 -0.79
C ALA A 70 -0.42 15.73 -2.01
N GLU A 71 -1.52 16.38 -2.38
CA GLU A 71 -1.54 17.38 -3.46
C GLU A 71 -0.66 18.59 -3.16
N ILE A 72 -0.70 19.07 -1.92
CA ILE A 72 0.15 20.19 -1.47
C ILE A 72 1.61 19.77 -1.58
N LYS A 73 1.96 18.63 -0.96
CA LYS A 73 3.33 18.12 -0.98
C LYS A 73 3.79 17.84 -2.41
N TRP A 74 2.96 17.24 -3.26
CA TRP A 74 3.25 16.99 -4.68
C TRP A 74 3.57 18.29 -5.44
N LYS A 75 2.82 19.37 -5.21
CA LYS A 75 3.10 20.67 -5.83
C LYS A 75 4.48 21.23 -5.46
N GLU A 76 4.95 21.00 -4.24
CA GLU A 76 6.26 21.46 -3.76
C GLU A 76 7.42 20.72 -4.44
N ILE A 77 7.20 19.45 -4.78
CA ILE A 77 8.24 18.49 -5.18
C ILE A 77 8.21 18.15 -6.68
N LYS A 78 7.10 18.39 -7.39
CA LYS A 78 6.93 17.95 -8.79
C LYS A 78 7.89 18.61 -9.78
N ASN A 79 8.40 19.80 -9.48
CA ASN A 79 9.36 20.46 -10.37
C ASN A 79 10.81 20.02 -10.14
N CYS A 80 11.04 19.06 -9.23
CA CYS A 80 12.36 18.55 -8.91
C CYS A 80 12.93 17.58 -9.96
N MET A 81 12.09 17.00 -10.82
CA MET A 81 12.51 16.00 -11.80
C MET A 81 11.60 15.96 -13.02
N SER A 82 12.08 15.28 -14.07
CA SER A 82 11.29 15.00 -15.27
C SER A 82 10.51 13.70 -15.09
N TYR A 83 9.36 13.62 -15.76
CA TYR A 83 8.50 12.44 -15.73
C TYR A 83 8.26 11.91 -17.14
N PRO A 84 8.01 10.60 -17.28
CA PRO A 84 7.63 9.98 -18.55
C PRO A 84 6.36 10.60 -19.14
N GLN A 85 6.19 10.45 -20.45
CA GLN A 85 4.96 10.88 -21.13
C GLN A 85 3.74 10.18 -20.54
N GLY A 86 2.66 10.93 -20.30
CA GLY A 86 1.42 10.44 -19.68
C GLY A 86 1.43 10.48 -18.15
N PHE A 87 2.57 10.76 -17.51
CA PHE A 87 2.61 11.02 -16.07
C PHE A 87 2.02 12.41 -15.76
N HIS A 88 1.17 12.52 -14.74
CA HIS A 88 0.47 13.76 -14.40
C HIS A 88 0.16 13.86 -12.91
N ASP A 89 -0.46 14.96 -12.49
CA ASP A 89 -0.61 15.31 -11.07
C ASP A 89 -1.34 14.25 -10.24
N PHE A 90 -2.37 13.57 -10.77
CA PHE A 90 -3.01 12.46 -10.04
C PHE A 90 -2.05 11.30 -9.72
N HIS A 91 -1.16 10.95 -10.66
CA HIS A 91 -0.15 9.90 -10.47
C HIS A 91 0.84 10.27 -9.36
N GLY A 92 1.39 11.48 -9.42
CA GLY A 92 2.31 11.98 -8.41
C GLY A 92 1.66 12.11 -7.03
N THR A 93 0.42 12.61 -6.99
CA THR A 93 -0.34 12.73 -5.75
C THR A 93 -0.63 11.37 -5.12
N ALA A 94 -1.01 10.37 -5.91
CA ALA A 94 -1.26 9.01 -5.41
C ALA A 94 -0.01 8.40 -4.77
N LEU A 95 1.16 8.56 -5.39
CA LEU A 95 2.44 8.11 -4.81
C LEU A 95 2.73 8.79 -3.48
N VAL A 96 2.58 10.11 -3.41
CA VAL A 96 2.83 10.88 -2.18
C VAL A 96 1.85 10.45 -1.08
N ALA A 97 0.57 10.32 -1.40
CA ALA A 97 -0.47 9.87 -0.47
C ALA A 97 -0.17 8.48 0.07
N TYR A 98 0.28 7.55 -0.78
CA TYR A 98 0.65 6.19 -0.37
C TYR A 98 1.78 6.18 0.67
N THR A 99 2.72 7.12 0.61
CA THR A 99 3.78 7.24 1.64
C THR A 99 3.31 7.93 2.93
N GLY A 100 2.06 8.39 2.97
CA GLY A 100 1.43 9.02 4.12
C GLY A 100 0.74 8.01 5.04
N GLU A 101 -0.33 8.43 5.72
CA GLU A 101 -1.02 7.58 6.70
C GLU A 101 -1.98 6.55 6.07
N ILE A 102 -2.37 6.75 4.81
CA ILE A 102 -3.40 5.93 4.14
C ILE A 102 -2.94 4.51 3.81
N PHE A 103 -1.62 4.25 3.78
CA PHE A 103 -1.07 2.97 3.32
C PHE A 103 -1.63 1.77 4.09
N ARG A 104 -1.87 1.90 5.40
CA ARG A 104 -2.35 0.78 6.23
C ARG A 104 -3.74 0.34 5.81
N SER A 105 -4.68 1.28 5.78
CA SER A 105 -6.08 1.01 5.44
C SER A 105 -6.26 0.69 3.96
N PHE A 106 -5.43 1.27 3.08
CA PHE A 106 -5.43 0.92 1.66
C PHE A 106 -4.91 -0.51 1.43
N ASN A 107 -3.79 -0.89 2.04
CA ASN A 107 -3.23 -2.23 1.91
C ASN A 107 -4.18 -3.30 2.49
N GLU A 108 -4.82 -3.03 3.62
CA GLU A 108 -5.84 -3.90 4.22
C GLU A 108 -7.05 -4.08 3.28
N ALA A 109 -7.62 -2.98 2.79
CA ALA A 109 -8.76 -3.03 1.88
C ALA A 109 -8.43 -3.75 0.55
N THR A 110 -7.19 -3.61 0.06
CA THR A 110 -6.71 -4.29 -1.14
C THR A 110 -6.55 -5.80 -0.88
N ARG A 111 -6.01 -6.20 0.27
CA ARG A 111 -5.83 -7.61 0.66
C ARG A 111 -7.15 -8.36 0.84
N GLU A 112 -8.16 -7.68 1.37
CA GLU A 112 -9.44 -8.29 1.74
C GLU A 112 -10.55 -8.00 0.73
N PHE A 113 -10.19 -7.52 -0.46
CA PHE A 113 -11.15 -7.08 -1.47
C PHE A 113 -12.21 -8.13 -1.79
N LYS A 114 -11.85 -9.39 -2.06
CA LYS A 114 -12.84 -10.42 -2.39
C LYS A 114 -13.69 -10.86 -1.19
N VAL A 115 -13.22 -10.61 0.03
CA VAL A 115 -13.99 -10.87 1.26
C VAL A 115 -15.10 -9.84 1.43
N ASN A 116 -14.82 -8.58 1.14
CA ASN A 116 -15.80 -7.49 1.24
C ASN A 116 -15.64 -6.43 0.13
N PRO A 117 -16.03 -6.76 -1.11
CA PRO A 117 -15.79 -5.87 -2.26
C PRO A 117 -16.59 -4.58 -2.17
N GLY A 118 -17.74 -4.59 -1.48
CA GLY A 118 -18.59 -3.42 -1.28
C GLY A 118 -17.93 -2.32 -0.43
N ASN A 119 -16.95 -2.67 0.40
CA ASN A 119 -16.23 -1.73 1.26
C ASN A 119 -14.93 -1.21 0.62
N PHE A 120 -14.70 -1.49 -0.66
CA PHE A 120 -13.51 -1.00 -1.37
C PHE A 120 -13.72 0.43 -1.90
N HIS A 121 -13.29 1.40 -1.11
CA HIS A 121 -13.39 2.84 -1.37
C HIS A 121 -12.02 3.44 -1.74
N TYR A 122 -11.30 2.76 -2.64
CA TYR A 122 -9.99 3.13 -3.17
C TYR A 122 -9.88 2.83 -4.67
N LYS A 123 -10.98 2.81 -5.42
CA LYS A 123 -11.01 2.39 -6.83
C LYS A 123 -10.10 3.24 -7.71
N ALA A 124 -10.29 4.56 -7.68
CA ALA A 124 -9.47 5.49 -8.45
C ALA A 124 -8.08 5.65 -7.84
N PHE A 125 -7.98 5.58 -6.51
CA PHE A 125 -6.70 5.64 -5.81
C PHE A 125 -5.78 4.48 -6.24
N HIS A 126 -6.31 3.26 -6.25
CA HIS A 126 -5.60 2.06 -6.73
C HIS A 126 -5.18 2.22 -8.19
N TYR A 127 -6.07 2.71 -9.05
CA TYR A 127 -5.77 2.97 -10.46
C TYR A 127 -4.60 3.94 -10.63
N TYR A 128 -4.69 5.16 -10.07
CA TYR A 128 -3.64 6.16 -10.25
C TYR A 128 -2.31 5.72 -9.66
N LEU A 129 -2.33 5.03 -8.52
CA LEU A 129 -1.12 4.51 -7.91
C LEU A 129 -0.48 3.43 -8.80
N THR A 130 -1.26 2.45 -9.25
CA THR A 130 -0.79 1.40 -10.17
C THR A 130 -0.24 1.99 -11.47
N ARG A 131 -0.95 2.95 -12.06
CA ARG A 131 -0.55 3.58 -13.30
C ARG A 131 0.71 4.43 -13.15
N ALA A 132 0.85 5.15 -12.04
CA ALA A 132 2.05 5.92 -11.72
C ALA A 132 3.29 5.00 -11.70
N LEU A 133 3.16 3.82 -11.10
CA LEU A 133 4.24 2.85 -10.99
C LEU A 133 4.59 2.23 -12.34
N GLN A 134 3.59 1.86 -13.14
CA GLN A 134 3.81 1.35 -14.50
C GLN A 134 4.56 2.36 -15.37
N LEU A 135 4.22 3.64 -15.26
CA LEU A 135 4.87 4.72 -16.02
C LEU A 135 6.31 4.97 -15.55
N LEU A 136 6.56 4.89 -14.24
CA LEU A 136 7.88 5.11 -13.63
C LEU A 136 8.79 3.88 -13.66
N SER A 137 8.23 2.69 -13.88
CA SER A 137 8.99 1.45 -13.96
C SER A 137 9.99 1.53 -15.11
N ASP A 138 11.25 1.24 -14.80
CA ASP A 138 12.25 0.91 -15.81
C ASP A 138 12.57 -0.59 -15.76
N GLN A 139 13.37 -1.08 -16.70
CA GLN A 139 13.78 -2.49 -16.74
C GLN A 139 14.93 -2.82 -15.79
N ARG A 140 15.27 -1.92 -14.83
CA ARG A 140 16.41 -2.13 -13.93
C ARG A 140 15.94 -2.77 -12.62
N CYS A 141 16.67 -3.81 -12.20
CA CYS A 141 16.43 -4.47 -10.93
C CYS A 141 17.25 -3.81 -9.81
N SER A 142 16.63 -3.62 -8.64
CA SER A 142 17.30 -3.11 -7.44
C SER A 142 17.09 -4.09 -6.27
N ALA A 143 18.13 -4.33 -5.48
CA ALA A 143 18.04 -5.15 -4.27
C ALA A 143 17.47 -4.33 -3.10
N VAL A 144 16.36 -4.78 -2.52
CA VAL A 144 15.69 -4.10 -1.41
C VAL A 144 15.28 -5.07 -0.31
N TYR A 145 15.33 -4.57 0.93
CA TYR A 145 15.00 -5.31 2.13
C TYR A 145 13.77 -4.71 2.80
N ARG A 146 12.86 -5.59 3.24
CA ARG A 146 11.66 -5.21 3.99
C ARG A 146 11.54 -6.13 5.19
N ASP A 147 11.60 -5.54 6.38
CA ASP A 147 11.26 -6.25 7.61
C ASP A 147 9.75 -6.22 7.82
N SER A 148 9.22 -7.35 8.29
CA SER A 148 7.84 -7.44 8.77
C SER A 148 7.86 -8.14 10.13
N PRO A 149 7.39 -7.47 11.20
CA PRO A 149 7.43 -8.01 12.55
C PRO A 149 6.53 -9.24 12.74
N GLU A 150 5.61 -9.51 11.80
CA GLU A 150 4.65 -10.61 11.87
C GLU A 150 5.13 -11.88 11.14
N ARG A 151 6.27 -11.84 10.44
CA ARG A 151 6.77 -12.98 9.66
C ARG A 151 7.47 -14.02 10.56
N LYS A 152 7.05 -15.27 10.46
CA LYS A 152 7.94 -16.44 10.71
C LYS A 152 8.24 -17.13 9.37
N LYS A 153 9.42 -17.76 9.29
CA LYS A 153 9.98 -18.44 8.10
C LYS A 153 8.90 -19.18 7.30
N SER A 154 8.71 -18.78 6.04
CA SER A 154 8.00 -19.60 5.05
C SER A 154 8.94 -20.71 4.54
N ASN A 155 8.38 -21.88 4.24
CA ASN A 155 9.09 -23.02 3.62
C ASN A 155 9.13 -22.92 2.09
N PHE A 156 8.68 -21.81 1.51
CA PHE A 156 8.71 -21.59 0.07
C PHE A 156 10.08 -21.03 -0.32
N ASN A 157 10.85 -21.80 -1.07
CA ASN A 157 12.07 -21.34 -1.72
C ASN A 157 11.71 -20.38 -2.86
N CYS A 158 11.45 -19.11 -2.56
CA CYS A 158 11.41 -18.09 -3.60
C CYS A 158 12.85 -17.76 -4.01
N VAL A 159 13.24 -18.19 -5.21
CA VAL A 159 14.53 -17.81 -5.83
C VAL A 159 14.39 -16.39 -6.37
N TYR A 160 14.76 -15.41 -5.56
CA TYR A 160 14.99 -14.06 -6.07
C TYR A 160 16.41 -14.00 -6.65
N SER A 161 16.51 -14.12 -7.97
CA SER A 161 17.77 -13.87 -8.69
C SER A 161 18.05 -12.37 -8.69
N GLY A 162 18.97 -11.94 -7.83
CA GLY A 162 19.42 -10.55 -7.74
C GLY A 162 20.83 -10.47 -7.17
N SER A 163 21.80 -10.29 -8.05
CA SER A 163 23.22 -10.09 -7.74
C SER A 163 23.45 -8.95 -6.75
N THR A 164 24.39 -9.17 -5.82
CA THR A 164 24.67 -8.37 -4.63
C THR A 164 25.18 -6.95 -4.93
N GLN A 165 24.40 -5.94 -4.56
CA GLN A 165 24.88 -4.69 -3.97
C GLN A 165 23.77 -4.10 -3.10
N ALA A 166 24.01 -4.07 -1.78
CA ALA A 166 23.02 -3.70 -0.77
C ALA A 166 23.02 -2.18 -0.54
N VAL A 167 21.87 -1.53 -0.70
CA VAL A 167 21.65 -0.16 -0.23
C VAL A 167 20.89 -0.24 1.09
N LYS A 168 21.52 0.24 2.17
CA LYS A 168 20.94 0.25 3.52
C LYS A 168 20.17 1.56 3.72
N ILE A 169 18.83 1.50 3.72
CA ILE A 169 17.92 2.66 3.80
C ILE A 169 17.72 3.11 5.26
N SER A 170 18.80 3.37 6.00
CA SER A 170 18.71 3.84 7.39
C SER A 170 19.52 5.10 7.69
N SER A 171 19.94 5.85 6.67
CA SER A 171 20.73 7.07 6.88
C SER A 171 20.58 8.07 5.73
N LEU A 172 19.39 8.63 5.54
CA LEU A 172 19.21 9.85 4.74
C LEU A 172 18.13 10.75 5.37
N GLU A 173 18.28 11.02 6.66
CA GLU A 173 17.73 12.22 7.26
C GLU A 173 18.76 13.34 7.11
N SER A 174 18.55 14.22 6.13
CA SER A 174 18.75 15.68 6.22
C SER A 174 18.90 16.32 4.83
N ARG A 175 18.07 17.36 4.60
CA ARG A 175 17.97 18.30 3.45
C ARG A 175 17.02 17.99 2.27
N GLU A 176 15.78 18.43 2.51
CA GLU A 176 14.93 19.38 1.77
C GLU A 176 14.48 19.07 0.32
N SER A 177 13.17 18.79 0.24
CA SER A 177 12.26 18.71 -0.92
C SER A 177 12.58 17.66 -2.00
N CYS A 178 13.63 17.83 -2.79
CA CYS A 178 13.86 16.98 -3.97
C CYS A 178 14.45 15.60 -3.62
N ALA A 179 15.33 15.51 -2.61
CA ALA A 179 15.83 14.23 -2.11
C ALA A 179 14.72 13.38 -1.48
N SER A 180 13.71 14.03 -0.90
CA SER A 180 12.52 13.36 -0.36
C SER A 180 11.66 12.75 -1.48
N LEU A 181 11.59 13.36 -2.67
CA LEU A 181 10.84 12.78 -3.78
C LEU A 181 11.47 11.52 -4.35
N PHE A 182 12.80 11.51 -4.53
CA PHE A 182 13.51 10.31 -4.95
C PHE A 182 13.27 9.16 -3.97
N LEU A 183 13.28 9.44 -2.67
CA LEU A 183 12.93 8.46 -1.63
C LEU A 183 11.45 8.06 -1.70
N VAL A 184 10.51 8.97 -1.89
CA VAL A 184 9.06 8.68 -2.01
C VAL A 184 8.75 7.84 -3.24
N VAL A 185 9.40 8.12 -4.37
CA VAL A 185 9.24 7.37 -5.63
C VAL A 185 9.90 5.99 -5.53
N LEU A 186 11.13 5.91 -5.00
CA LEU A 186 11.79 4.62 -4.74
C LEU A 186 10.99 3.80 -3.74
N LEU A 187 10.56 4.37 -2.62
CA LEU A 187 9.76 3.67 -1.61
C LEU A 187 8.36 3.31 -2.15
N GLY A 188 7.70 4.17 -2.94
CA GLY A 188 6.42 3.85 -3.58
C GLY A 188 6.54 2.70 -4.60
N LEU A 189 7.57 2.74 -5.45
CA LEU A 189 7.92 1.65 -6.37
C LEU A 189 8.20 0.33 -5.64
N LEU A 190 8.94 0.40 -4.54
CA LEU A 190 9.31 -0.78 -3.75
C LEU A 190 8.14 -1.35 -2.97
N VAL A 191 7.29 -0.51 -2.39
CA VAL A 191 6.22 -1.00 -1.55
C VAL A 191 5.12 -1.63 -2.41
N GLN A 192 4.82 -1.15 -3.62
CA GLN A 192 3.77 -1.76 -4.45
C GLN A 192 4.21 -3.00 -5.25
N GLN A 193 5.47 -3.04 -5.71
CA GLN A 193 6.05 -4.29 -6.25
C GLN A 193 6.09 -5.40 -5.20
N LEU A 194 6.10 -5.04 -3.91
CA LEU A 194 6.07 -5.98 -2.79
C LEU A 194 4.67 -6.20 -2.19
N THR A 195 3.71 -5.27 -2.33
CA THR A 195 2.31 -5.57 -1.96
C THR A 195 1.74 -6.62 -2.90
N LEU A 196 2.09 -6.63 -4.19
CA LEU A 196 1.71 -7.70 -5.12
C LEU A 196 2.46 -9.03 -4.89
N ALA A 197 3.53 -9.04 -4.09
CA ALA A 197 4.31 -10.24 -3.77
C ALA A 197 3.99 -10.87 -2.40
N GLU A 198 3.18 -10.18 -1.59
CA GLU A 198 2.62 -10.68 -0.31
C GLU A 198 1.10 -10.49 -0.21
N LEU A 199 0.49 -10.08 -1.33
CA LEU A 199 -0.81 -10.59 -1.70
C LEU A 199 -0.53 -12.06 -2.09
#